data_AF-A0A8H5HF56-F1
#
_entry.id   AF-A0A8H5HF56-F1
#
_cell.length_a   1.000
_cell.length_b   1.000
_cell.length_c   1.000
_cell.angle_alpha   90.00
_cell.angle_beta   90.00
_cell.angle_gamma   90.00
#
_symmetry.space_group_name_H-M   'P 1'
#
loop_
_entity.id
_entity.type
_entity.pdbx_description
1 polymer ?
#
loop_
_entity_poly.entity_id
_entity_poly.type
_entity_poly.pdbx_seq_one_letter_code
_entity_poly.pdbx_strand_id
1 'polypeptide(L)'
;MAAELWMPTVFDLSSGYPFTHDARAISVISGTDAFTTVIDTRDKKRCVVCGERGRSVLEHAHIVPRVEDETWEDLRHHGFIPLLAKSVQHEARNGVLLCKNHHGRFEDHEFYIRWVPEFQIFVLINHSRIEYMERFHGRAVNLDPDDPRTPFHGAFLIQEMRVRGRWPLLRDRQIPLPILWQIWVRHSDVDHSQAHHGDGEDKEDDRMGEGNDSTSDNSAMLSPTPTPQSPSDQPTSHDDPNTSKNFMTFTNPFANSVELDTLKRSFAVQPNWKASVMEGESWEGSAVDNIAKYRRHVPILNEDLNVMGNKE
;
A
#
# COMPACT_ATOMS: atom_id res chain seq x y z
N MET A 1 -20.44 -46.15 20.19
CA MET A 1 -19.33 -45.28 19.80
C MET A 1 -19.32 -44.12 20.77
N ALA A 2 -18.38 -44.11 21.71
CA ALA A 2 -18.31 -43.09 22.77
C ALA A 2 -17.57 -41.87 22.23
N ALA A 3 -18.15 -40.68 22.43
CA ALA A 3 -17.54 -39.41 22.06
C ALA A 3 -16.39 -39.10 23.04
N GLU A 4 -15.18 -38.97 22.52
CA GLU A 4 -14.04 -38.47 23.30
C GLU A 4 -14.29 -36.99 23.62
N LEU A 5 -14.44 -36.71 24.92
CA LEU A 5 -14.56 -35.37 25.46
C LEU A 5 -13.18 -34.70 25.35
N TRP A 6 -12.97 -33.90 24.32
CA TRP A 6 -11.76 -33.09 24.19
C TRP A 6 -11.73 -32.05 25.32
N MET A 7 -10.83 -32.25 26.29
CA MET A 7 -10.49 -31.25 27.29
C MET A 7 -9.15 -30.62 26.89
N PRO A 8 -9.08 -29.29 26.69
CA PRO A 8 -7.81 -28.63 26.43
C PRO A 8 -6.88 -28.79 27.65
N THR A 9 -5.65 -29.20 27.39
CA THR A 9 -4.59 -29.28 28.39
C THR A 9 -4.32 -27.89 28.96
N VAL A 10 -4.22 -27.81 30.29
CA VAL A 10 -3.98 -26.59 31.04
C VAL A 10 -2.62 -26.01 30.62
N PHE A 11 -2.61 -24.74 30.22
CA PHE A 11 -1.40 -24.05 29.75
C PHE A 11 -0.38 -23.89 30.88
N ASP A 12 0.85 -24.34 30.66
CA ASP A 12 1.92 -24.31 31.65
C ASP A 12 2.57 -22.91 31.72
N LEU A 13 2.19 -22.15 32.75
CA LEU A 13 2.69 -20.80 33.04
C LEU A 13 4.17 -20.78 33.46
N SER A 14 4.82 -21.93 33.69
CA SER A 14 6.24 -21.99 34.05
C SER A 14 7.19 -21.84 32.85
N SER A 15 6.65 -21.94 31.62
CA SER A 15 7.41 -21.83 30.37
C SER A 15 7.64 -20.40 29.85
N GLY A 16 7.24 -19.39 30.63
CA GLY A 16 7.33 -17.97 30.27
C GLY A 16 6.02 -17.45 29.68
N TYR A 17 5.67 -16.20 30.02
CA TYR A 17 4.47 -15.56 29.49
C TYR A 17 4.63 -15.31 27.99
N PRO A 18 3.71 -15.75 27.11
CA PRO A 18 3.72 -15.36 25.70
C PRO A 18 3.45 -13.85 25.48
N PHE A 19 3.24 -13.11 26.57
CA PHE A 19 2.98 -11.67 26.61
C PHE A 19 4.05 -10.88 27.40
N THR A 20 5.20 -11.47 27.77
CA THR A 20 6.32 -10.67 28.28
C THR A 20 6.90 -9.87 27.12
N HIS A 21 6.39 -8.65 26.97
CA HIS A 21 7.04 -7.63 26.16
C HIS A 21 8.35 -7.24 26.84
N ASP A 22 9.43 -7.17 26.07
CA ASP A 22 10.62 -6.43 26.49
C ASP A 22 10.17 -5.03 26.93
N ALA A 23 10.55 -4.64 28.15
CA ALA A 23 10.19 -3.38 28.80
C ALA A 23 10.73 -2.11 28.07
N ARG A 24 11.12 -2.23 26.80
CA ARG A 24 11.73 -1.17 25.97
C ARG A 24 10.81 -0.55 24.92
N ALA A 25 9.55 -0.97 24.78
CA ALA A 25 8.70 -0.52 23.65
C ALA A 25 7.54 0.43 24.00
N ILE A 26 7.46 1.00 25.21
CA ILE A 26 6.35 1.91 25.60
C ILE A 26 6.76 3.40 25.55
N SER A 27 8.03 3.71 25.23
CA SER A 27 8.51 5.09 25.12
C SER A 27 9.06 5.39 23.72
N VAL A 28 8.21 5.35 22.71
CA VAL A 28 8.47 6.16 21.51
C VAL A 28 7.15 6.74 21.00
N ILE A 29 6.72 7.82 21.65
CA ILE A 29 5.98 8.89 20.96
C ILE A 29 7.01 9.48 19.97
N SER A 30 7.21 8.76 18.88
CA SER A 30 8.29 8.99 17.95
C SER A 30 7.84 9.99 16.91
N GLY A 31 8.62 11.04 16.74
CA GLY A 31 8.39 12.08 15.74
C GLY A 31 8.46 11.59 14.31
N THR A 32 8.65 12.53 13.39
CA THR A 32 8.79 12.31 11.93
C THR A 32 9.75 11.17 11.56
N ASP A 33 10.75 10.90 12.38
CA ASP A 33 11.77 9.87 12.14
C ASP A 33 11.22 8.44 12.24
N ALA A 34 10.24 8.15 13.11
CA ALA A 34 9.57 6.84 13.06
C ALA A 34 8.68 6.70 11.84
N PHE A 35 7.99 7.77 11.44
CA PHE A 35 7.14 7.73 10.26
C PHE A 35 7.96 7.35 9.01
N THR A 36 9.07 8.06 8.77
CA THR A 36 9.94 7.80 7.60
C THR A 36 10.63 6.45 7.70
N THR A 37 11.19 6.09 8.88
CA THR A 37 11.91 4.81 9.07
C THR A 37 11.00 3.59 8.87
N VAL A 38 9.75 3.67 9.35
CA VAL A 38 8.78 2.59 9.18
C VAL A 38 8.45 2.38 7.71
N ILE A 39 8.18 3.47 6.98
CA ILE A 39 7.87 3.41 5.54
C ILE A 39 9.07 2.92 4.73
N ASP A 40 10.28 3.44 4.99
CA ASP A 40 11.50 3.01 4.32
C ASP A 40 11.74 1.51 4.47
N THR A 41 11.51 0.99 5.68
CA THR A 41 11.68 -0.43 5.99
C THR A 41 10.64 -1.28 5.27
N ARG A 42 9.36 -0.89 5.36
CA ARG A 42 8.23 -1.61 4.73
C ARG A 42 8.35 -1.62 3.20
N ASP A 43 8.65 -0.46 2.61
CA ASP A 43 8.70 -0.26 1.16
C ASP A 43 10.07 -0.62 0.57
N LYS A 44 10.96 -1.21 1.39
CA LYS A 44 12.30 -1.69 1.01
C LYS A 44 13.15 -0.60 0.32
N LYS A 45 12.98 0.66 0.74
CA LYS A 45 13.62 1.86 0.16
C LYS A 45 13.46 1.93 -1.36
N ARG A 46 12.26 1.62 -1.86
CA ARG A 46 11.91 1.63 -3.28
C ARG A 46 10.55 2.29 -3.49
N CYS A 47 10.34 2.84 -4.68
CA CYS A 47 9.02 3.27 -5.09
C CYS A 47 8.08 2.07 -5.19
N VAL A 48 6.95 2.07 -4.48
CA VAL A 48 5.99 0.95 -4.46
C VAL A 48 5.33 0.69 -5.83
N VAL A 49 5.40 1.65 -6.75
CA VAL A 49 4.86 1.53 -8.11
C VAL A 49 5.90 0.97 -9.09
N CYS A 50 7.08 1.57 -9.19
CA CYS A 50 8.04 1.25 -10.26
C CYS A 50 9.38 0.66 -9.80
N GLY A 51 9.63 0.54 -8.50
CA GLY A 51 10.83 -0.10 -7.97
C GLY A 51 12.10 0.75 -8.04
N GLU A 52 11.97 2.00 -8.51
CA GLU A 52 13.04 3.00 -8.51
C GLU A 52 13.66 3.11 -7.12
N ARG A 53 14.98 3.30 -7.05
CA ARG A 53 15.75 3.27 -5.80
C ARG A 53 16.70 4.46 -5.73
N GLY A 54 17.03 4.86 -4.51
CA GLY A 54 17.98 5.93 -4.23
C GLY A 54 17.35 7.04 -3.39
N ARG A 55 18.08 7.52 -2.38
CA ARG A 55 17.52 8.50 -1.42
C ARG A 55 17.15 9.83 -2.07
N SER A 56 17.84 10.25 -3.13
CA SER A 56 17.60 11.53 -3.81
C SER A 56 16.39 11.51 -4.77
N VAL A 57 15.86 10.33 -5.08
CA VAL A 57 14.76 10.13 -6.05
C VAL A 57 13.46 9.66 -5.39
N LEU A 58 13.51 9.29 -4.11
CA LEU A 58 12.36 8.79 -3.34
C LEU A 58 11.84 9.84 -2.37
N GLU A 59 10.52 9.86 -2.20
CA GLU A 59 9.79 10.79 -1.35
C GLU A 59 8.68 10.05 -0.61
N HIS A 60 8.48 10.42 0.66
CA HIS A 60 7.39 9.91 1.49
C HIS A 60 6.10 10.67 1.20
N ALA A 61 5.21 10.06 0.44
CA ALA A 61 3.89 10.61 0.15
C ALA A 61 2.91 10.27 1.27
N HIS A 62 2.14 11.26 1.73
CA HIS A 62 1.00 11.00 2.59
C HIS A 62 -0.23 10.68 1.74
N ILE A 63 -0.99 9.65 2.10
CA ILE A 63 -2.22 9.27 1.39
C ILE A 63 -3.32 10.28 1.68
N VAL A 64 -3.55 10.58 2.96
CA VAL A 64 -4.31 11.75 3.42
C VAL A 64 -3.31 12.85 3.77
N PRO A 65 -3.34 14.03 3.12
CA PRO A 65 -2.37 15.08 3.33
C PRO A 65 -2.24 15.53 4.79
N ARG A 66 -1.02 15.90 5.19
CA ARG A 66 -0.67 16.29 6.57
C ARG A 66 -1.50 17.43 7.17
N VAL A 67 -2.07 18.25 6.30
CA VAL A 67 -2.85 19.44 6.66
C VAL A 67 -4.34 19.13 6.86
N GLU A 68 -4.76 17.89 6.61
CA GLU A 68 -6.16 17.48 6.63
C GLU A 68 -6.51 16.66 7.88
N ASP A 69 -6.28 17.24 9.05
CA ASP A 69 -6.61 16.62 10.34
C ASP A 69 -8.11 16.29 10.46
N GLU A 70 -8.99 17.16 9.94
CA GLU A 70 -10.44 16.95 9.96
C GLU A 70 -10.85 15.73 9.12
N THR A 71 -10.33 15.61 7.89
CA THR A 71 -10.56 14.44 7.03
C THR A 71 -10.09 13.18 7.74
N TRP A 72 -8.91 13.20 8.36
CA TRP A 72 -8.36 12.06 9.09
C TRP A 72 -9.27 11.64 10.24
N GLU A 73 -9.78 12.60 11.01
CA GLU A 73 -10.72 12.38 12.09
C GLU A 73 -12.04 11.78 11.61
N ASP A 74 -12.58 12.27 10.49
CA ASP A 74 -13.78 11.70 9.88
C ASP A 74 -13.58 10.23 9.50
N LEU A 75 -12.40 9.86 9.00
CA LEU A 75 -12.11 8.46 8.69
C LEU A 75 -12.08 7.57 9.93
N ARG A 76 -11.60 8.08 11.07
CA ARG A 76 -11.65 7.37 12.35
C ARG A 76 -13.10 7.18 12.81
N HIS A 77 -13.87 8.27 12.82
CA HIS A 77 -15.26 8.26 13.28
C HIS A 77 -16.15 7.35 12.44
N HIS A 78 -15.96 7.35 11.13
CA HIS A 78 -16.78 6.54 10.22
C HIS A 78 -16.25 5.12 10.02
N GLY A 79 -15.16 4.73 10.69
CA GLY A 79 -14.60 3.37 10.65
C GLY A 79 -13.99 3.02 9.29
N PHE A 80 -13.42 3.99 8.58
CA PHE A 80 -12.56 3.73 7.41
C PHE A 80 -11.13 3.38 7.82
N ILE A 81 -10.69 3.90 8.97
CA ILE A 81 -9.42 3.56 9.62
C ILE A 81 -9.68 3.29 11.12
N PRO A 82 -8.74 2.67 11.85
CA PRO A 82 -8.89 2.42 13.28
C PRO A 82 -9.12 3.71 14.07
N LEU A 83 -10.03 3.68 15.05
CA LEU A 83 -10.30 4.82 15.94
C LEU A 83 -9.05 5.25 16.72
N LEU A 84 -8.16 4.31 17.01
CA LEU A 84 -6.90 4.53 17.74
C LEU A 84 -5.70 4.80 16.82
N ALA A 85 -5.92 5.05 15.52
CA ALA A 85 -4.85 5.49 14.64
C ALA A 85 -4.21 6.77 15.17
N LYS A 86 -2.88 6.90 14.99
CA LYS A 86 -2.11 8.08 15.38
C LYS A 86 -2.59 9.30 14.57
N SER A 87 -2.08 10.50 14.88
CA SER A 87 -2.39 11.69 14.08
C SER A 87 -1.96 11.49 12.61
N VAL A 88 -2.58 12.25 11.70
CA VAL A 88 -2.35 12.16 10.24
C VAL A 88 -0.86 12.26 9.86
N GLN A 89 -0.07 13.00 10.65
CA GLN A 89 1.35 13.26 10.42
C GLN A 89 2.28 12.17 10.97
N HIS A 90 1.83 11.41 11.97
CA HIS A 90 2.65 10.44 12.70
C HIS A 90 2.24 8.99 12.43
N GLU A 91 1.14 8.80 11.71
CA GLU A 91 0.67 7.48 11.32
C GLU A 91 1.42 6.98 10.08
N ALA A 92 2.38 6.08 10.24
CA ALA A 92 3.12 5.50 9.11
C ALA A 92 2.22 4.75 8.12
N ARG A 93 1.06 4.24 8.58
CA ARG A 93 0.04 3.63 7.73
C ARG A 93 -0.76 4.66 6.90
N ASN A 94 -0.49 5.95 7.07
CA ASN A 94 -0.94 7.02 6.18
C ASN A 94 0.10 7.37 5.10
N GLY A 95 1.20 6.64 4.98
CA GLY A 95 2.28 7.00 4.06
C GLY A 95 2.73 5.86 3.14
N VAL A 96 3.25 6.23 1.98
CA VAL A 96 3.91 5.35 0.99
C VAL A 96 5.16 5.99 0.42
N LEU A 97 6.12 5.16 0.02
CA LEU A 97 7.33 5.60 -0.65
C LEU A 97 7.13 5.60 -2.17
N LEU A 98 7.26 6.78 -2.77
CA LEU A 98 7.12 6.99 -4.21
C LEU A 98 8.39 7.63 -4.77
N CYS A 99 8.68 7.43 -6.05
CA CYS A 99 9.67 8.27 -6.72
C CYS A 99 9.04 9.62 -7.05
N LYS A 100 9.84 10.68 -7.23
CA LYS A 100 9.37 12.04 -7.56
C LYS A 100 8.30 12.09 -8.65
N ASN A 101 8.49 11.28 -9.70
CA ASN A 101 7.54 11.17 -10.81
C ASN A 101 6.19 10.58 -10.38
N HIS A 102 6.15 9.54 -9.55
CA HIS A 102 4.88 8.98 -9.08
C HIS A 102 4.28 9.80 -7.94
N HIS A 103 5.11 10.45 -7.12
CA HIS A 103 4.64 11.32 -6.05
C HIS A 103 3.86 12.52 -6.59
N GLY A 104 4.44 13.29 -7.53
CA GLY A 104 3.74 14.42 -8.14
C GLY A 104 2.41 14.01 -8.79
N ARG A 105 2.38 12.88 -9.48
CA ARG A 105 1.15 12.35 -10.11
C ARG A 105 0.11 11.84 -9.10
N PHE A 106 0.58 11.37 -7.95
CA PHE A 106 -0.29 10.95 -6.85
C PHE A 106 -0.97 12.17 -6.22
N GLU A 107 -0.23 13.26 -6.01
CA GLU A 107 -0.75 14.56 -5.53
C GLU A 107 -1.64 15.26 -6.56
N ASP A 108 -1.32 15.17 -7.85
CA ASP A 108 -2.14 15.70 -8.95
C ASP A 108 -3.42 14.87 -9.21
N HIS A 109 -3.62 13.81 -8.42
CA HIS A 109 -4.77 12.91 -8.50
C HIS A 109 -4.93 12.27 -9.89
N GLU A 110 -3.82 11.84 -10.49
CA GLU A 110 -3.84 11.22 -11.82
C GLU A 110 -4.12 9.71 -11.79
N PHE A 111 -3.81 9.05 -10.67
CA PHE A 111 -4.03 7.62 -10.45
C PHE A 111 -4.41 7.36 -8.99
N TYR A 112 -5.00 6.19 -8.73
CA TYR A 112 -5.22 5.71 -7.36
C TYR A 112 -4.74 4.28 -7.19
N ILE A 113 -4.60 3.85 -5.93
CA ILE A 113 -4.31 2.48 -5.53
C ILE A 113 -5.56 1.92 -4.87
N ARG A 114 -6.02 0.73 -5.30
CA ARG A 114 -7.24 0.08 -4.80
C ARG A 114 -6.90 -1.23 -4.11
N TRP A 115 -7.38 -1.40 -2.87
CA TRP A 115 -7.41 -2.71 -2.20
C TRP A 115 -8.41 -3.65 -2.88
N VAL A 116 -8.01 -4.88 -3.13
CA VAL A 116 -8.85 -5.93 -3.74
C VAL A 116 -8.94 -7.12 -2.77
N PRO A 117 -10.00 -7.17 -1.94
CA PRO A 117 -10.12 -8.17 -0.87
C PRO A 117 -10.00 -9.61 -1.37
N GLU A 118 -10.55 -9.92 -2.54
CA GLU A 118 -10.63 -11.28 -3.10
C GLU A 118 -9.25 -11.88 -3.41
N PHE A 119 -8.29 -11.03 -3.74
CA PHE A 119 -6.92 -11.43 -4.07
C PHE A 119 -5.90 -11.01 -3.00
N GLN A 120 -6.34 -10.25 -1.99
CA GLN A 120 -5.51 -9.65 -0.98
C GLN A 120 -4.33 -8.84 -1.56
N ILE A 121 -4.59 -7.99 -2.55
CA ILE A 121 -3.56 -7.17 -3.20
C ILE A 121 -4.00 -5.73 -3.38
N PHE A 122 -3.03 -4.85 -3.58
CA PHE A 122 -3.23 -3.46 -3.95
C PHE A 122 -2.96 -3.25 -5.43
N VAL A 123 -3.89 -2.68 -6.17
CA VAL A 123 -3.81 -2.50 -7.63
C VAL A 123 -3.77 -1.02 -7.99
N LEU A 124 -2.85 -0.64 -8.87
CA LEU A 124 -2.79 0.72 -9.40
C LEU A 124 -3.79 0.91 -10.54
N ILE A 125 -4.57 1.98 -10.48
CA ILE A 125 -5.51 2.38 -11.54
C ILE A 125 -5.10 3.74 -12.11
N ASN A 126 -4.62 3.73 -13.35
CA ASN A 126 -4.35 4.92 -14.14
C ASN A 126 -5.66 5.58 -14.60
N HIS A 127 -6.35 6.27 -13.69
CA HIS A 127 -7.67 6.84 -13.96
C HIS A 127 -7.62 7.96 -15.00
N SER A 128 -6.59 8.81 -14.97
CA SER A 128 -6.38 9.92 -15.91
C SER A 128 -6.05 9.49 -17.34
N ARG A 129 -5.68 8.21 -17.57
CA ARG A 129 -5.32 7.64 -18.89
C ARG A 129 -4.07 8.27 -19.50
N ILE A 130 -3.13 8.69 -18.65
CA ILE A 130 -1.84 9.22 -19.11
C ILE A 130 -0.99 8.06 -19.63
N GLU A 131 -0.44 8.23 -20.84
CA GLU A 131 0.29 7.19 -21.59
C GLU A 131 1.42 6.57 -20.76
N TYR A 132 2.21 7.40 -20.08
CA TYR A 132 3.30 6.93 -19.20
C TYR A 132 2.84 5.94 -18.12
N MET A 133 1.61 6.11 -17.61
CA MET A 133 1.05 5.30 -16.53
C MET A 133 0.37 4.01 -17.03
N GLU A 134 0.17 3.84 -18.34
CA GLU A 134 -0.50 2.66 -18.92
C GLU A 134 0.21 1.35 -18.55
N ARG A 135 1.54 1.35 -18.55
CA ARG A 135 2.33 0.16 -18.17
C ARG A 135 2.07 -0.32 -16.74
N PHE A 136 1.60 0.56 -15.85
CA PHE A 136 1.32 0.27 -14.45
C PHE A 136 -0.15 -0.01 -14.17
N HIS A 137 -1.05 0.31 -15.11
CA HIS A 137 -2.50 0.15 -14.93
C HIS A 137 -2.89 -1.32 -14.76
N GLY A 138 -3.72 -1.60 -13.75
CA GLY A 138 -4.23 -2.94 -13.48
C GLY A 138 -3.19 -3.91 -12.92
N ARG A 139 -2.03 -3.40 -12.48
CA ARG A 139 -0.97 -4.20 -11.88
C ARG A 139 -0.90 -4.01 -10.36
N ALA A 140 -0.51 -5.07 -9.66
CA ALA A 140 -0.36 -5.05 -8.22
C ALA A 140 0.91 -4.31 -7.78
N VAL A 141 0.78 -3.28 -6.93
CA VAL A 141 1.90 -2.51 -6.36
C VAL A 141 2.62 -3.29 -5.27
N ASN A 142 3.87 -2.92 -4.96
CA ASN A 142 4.68 -3.60 -3.95
C ASN A 142 4.30 -3.16 -2.52
N LEU A 143 3.11 -3.56 -2.10
CA LEU A 143 2.62 -3.44 -0.72
C LEU A 143 2.20 -4.83 -0.26
N ASP A 144 2.76 -5.27 0.87
CA ASP A 144 2.48 -6.58 1.44
C ASP A 144 1.21 -6.49 2.32
N PRO A 145 0.09 -7.15 1.97
CA PRO A 145 -1.13 -7.12 2.80
C PRO A 145 -0.91 -7.64 4.23
N ASP A 146 0.08 -8.52 4.43
CA ASP A 146 0.34 -9.17 5.71
C ASP A 146 1.24 -8.34 6.64
N ASP A 147 1.91 -7.28 6.13
CA ASP A 147 2.74 -6.41 6.96
C ASP A 147 1.84 -5.52 7.85
N PRO A 148 1.99 -5.56 9.19
CA PRO A 148 1.20 -4.75 10.12
C PRO A 148 1.40 -3.23 9.94
N ARG A 149 2.36 -2.80 9.14
CA ARG A 149 2.68 -1.40 8.84
C ARG A 149 2.16 -0.97 7.47
N THR A 150 1.51 -1.86 6.73
CA THR A 150 0.91 -1.57 5.42
C THR A 150 -0.13 -0.47 5.51
N PRO A 151 -0.21 0.43 4.51
CA PRO A 151 -1.09 1.58 4.61
C PRO A 151 -2.54 1.19 4.82
N PHE A 152 -3.30 2.02 5.52
CA PHE A 152 -4.71 1.72 5.74
C PHE A 152 -5.47 1.70 4.42
N HIS A 153 -6.22 0.63 4.20
CA HIS A 153 -6.95 0.41 2.95
C HIS A 153 -8.03 1.49 2.75
N GLY A 154 -8.67 1.93 3.85
CA GLY A 154 -9.63 3.03 3.82
C GLY A 154 -9.03 4.39 3.47
N ALA A 155 -7.75 4.64 3.78
CA ALA A 155 -7.09 5.88 3.36
C ALA A 155 -6.95 5.94 1.82
N PHE A 156 -6.58 4.81 1.19
CA PHE A 156 -6.55 4.71 -0.27
C PHE A 156 -7.94 4.87 -0.90
N LEU A 157 -8.99 4.40 -0.25
CA LEU A 157 -10.35 4.57 -0.74
C LEU A 157 -10.76 6.06 -0.84
N ILE A 158 -10.31 6.90 0.10
CA ILE A 158 -10.53 8.35 0.02
C ILE A 158 -9.71 8.98 -1.09
N GLN A 159 -8.45 8.55 -1.25
CA GLN A 159 -7.61 9.02 -2.35
C GLN A 159 -8.24 8.67 -3.72
N GLU A 160 -8.83 7.48 -3.85
CA GLU A 160 -9.62 7.10 -5.03
C GLU A 160 -10.78 8.08 -5.28
N MET A 161 -11.51 8.48 -4.25
CA MET A 161 -12.62 9.44 -4.41
C MET A 161 -12.15 10.81 -4.88
N ARG A 162 -10.97 11.27 -4.43
CA ARG A 162 -10.39 12.53 -4.92
C ARG A 162 -9.98 12.43 -6.38
N VAL A 163 -9.41 11.31 -6.80
CA VAL A 163 -9.07 11.07 -8.21
C VAL A 163 -10.32 11.06 -9.08
N ARG A 164 -11.37 10.36 -8.68
CA ARG A 164 -12.66 10.39 -9.39
C ARG A 164 -13.28 11.79 -9.42
N GLY A 165 -13.21 12.53 -8.32
CA GLY A 165 -13.69 13.91 -8.22
C GLY A 165 -12.89 14.89 -9.08
N ARG A 166 -11.58 14.67 -9.24
CA ARG A 166 -10.70 15.43 -10.13
C ARG A 166 -11.03 15.19 -11.60
N TRP A 167 -11.44 13.97 -11.95
CA TRP A 167 -11.72 13.52 -13.31
C TRP A 167 -13.18 13.05 -13.52
N PRO A 168 -14.20 13.89 -13.23
CA PRO A 168 -15.59 13.45 -13.11
C PRO A 168 -16.21 12.96 -14.43
N LEU A 169 -15.59 13.29 -15.57
CA LEU A 169 -16.06 12.87 -16.91
C LEU A 169 -15.42 11.57 -17.39
N LEU A 170 -14.40 11.05 -16.69
CA LEU A 170 -13.76 9.80 -17.05
C LEU A 170 -14.52 8.62 -16.44
N ARG A 171 -14.76 7.60 -17.28
CA ARG A 171 -15.36 6.34 -16.86
C ARG A 171 -14.33 5.41 -16.25
N ASP A 172 -14.82 4.52 -15.39
CA ASP A 172 -14.06 3.42 -14.81
C ASP A 172 -13.34 2.60 -15.86
N ARG A 173 -12.13 2.19 -15.50
CA ARG A 173 -11.25 1.44 -16.38
C ARG A 173 -11.31 -0.05 -16.06
N GLN A 174 -11.33 -0.84 -17.12
CA GLN A 174 -11.16 -2.27 -17.04
C GLN A 174 -9.71 -2.62 -16.77
N ILE A 175 -9.47 -3.57 -15.86
CA ILE A 175 -8.17 -4.18 -15.62
C ILE A 175 -8.16 -5.61 -16.16
N PRO A 176 -7.07 -6.07 -16.78
CA PRO A 176 -6.96 -7.44 -17.25
C PRO A 176 -6.83 -8.43 -16.08
N LEU A 177 -7.39 -9.64 -16.26
CA LEU A 177 -7.18 -10.78 -15.37
C LEU A 177 -6.31 -11.85 -16.08
N PRO A 178 -5.42 -12.55 -15.35
CA PRO A 178 -5.13 -12.40 -13.92
C PRO A 178 -4.37 -11.11 -13.60
N ILE A 179 -4.54 -10.59 -12.38
CA ILE A 179 -3.82 -9.39 -11.92
C ILE A 179 -2.33 -9.74 -11.78
N LEU A 180 -1.49 -9.05 -12.54
CA LEU A 180 -0.05 -9.26 -12.54
C LEU A 180 0.64 -8.31 -11.57
N TRP A 181 1.65 -8.81 -10.87
CA TRP A 181 2.57 -7.97 -10.10
C TRP A 181 3.37 -7.05 -11.03
N GLN A 182 3.80 -5.90 -10.50
CA GLN A 182 4.78 -5.05 -11.19
C GLN A 182 6.04 -5.86 -11.49
N ILE A 183 6.62 -5.64 -12.67
CA ILE A 183 7.71 -6.48 -13.20
C ILE A 183 8.91 -6.52 -12.25
N TRP A 184 9.23 -5.38 -11.62
CA TRP A 184 10.38 -5.26 -10.73
C TRP A 184 10.25 -6.05 -9.42
N VAL A 185 9.02 -6.39 -8.99
CA VAL A 185 8.77 -7.11 -7.72
C VAL A 185 9.28 -8.56 -7.79
N ARG A 186 9.34 -9.14 -8.99
CA ARG A 186 9.84 -10.52 -9.19
C ARG A 186 11.37 -10.63 -9.23
N HIS A 187 12.06 -9.51 -9.41
CA HIS A 187 13.52 -9.48 -9.55
C HIS A 187 14.25 -9.04 -8.28
N SER A 188 13.53 -8.80 -7.17
CA SER A 188 14.15 -8.31 -5.93
C SER A 188 14.80 -9.40 -5.07
N ASP A 189 14.51 -10.67 -5.32
CA ASP A 189 15.01 -11.78 -4.50
C ASP A 189 16.27 -12.45 -5.08
N VAL A 190 16.73 -11.98 -6.24
CA VAL A 190 17.97 -12.44 -6.87
C VAL A 190 18.87 -11.21 -7.04
N ASP A 191 20.02 -11.23 -6.36
CA ASP A 191 21.16 -10.28 -6.41
C ASP A 191 21.12 -9.00 -5.53
N HIS A 192 22.08 -8.67 -4.66
CA HIS A 192 23.48 -9.12 -4.47
C HIS A 192 23.88 -9.10 -3.00
N SER A 193 24.08 -10.26 -2.38
CA SER A 193 24.94 -10.41 -1.21
C SER A 193 26.35 -10.77 -1.69
N GLN A 194 27.03 -9.83 -2.34
CA GLN A 194 28.48 -9.90 -2.51
C GLN A 194 29.08 -8.51 -2.81
N ALA A 195 30.08 -8.17 -2.01
CA ALA A 195 31.02 -7.05 -2.12
C ALA A 195 30.46 -5.63 -1.90
N HIS A 196 30.67 -5.09 -0.71
CA HIS A 196 31.73 -4.08 -0.53
C HIS A 196 31.99 -3.85 0.98
N HIS A 197 33.02 -4.53 1.49
CA HIS A 197 33.87 -3.95 2.52
C HIS A 197 34.71 -2.86 1.85
N GLY A 198 34.76 -1.69 2.44
CA GLY A 198 35.53 -0.56 1.96
C GLY A 198 35.15 0.69 2.72
N ASP A 199 35.57 0.76 3.98
CA ASP A 199 35.66 2.01 4.73
C ASP A 199 36.52 2.98 3.92
N GLY A 200 35.93 4.12 3.56
CA GLY A 200 36.61 5.23 2.89
C GLY A 200 35.99 6.51 3.41
N GLU A 201 36.69 7.15 4.34
CA GLU A 201 36.39 8.47 4.87
C GLU A 201 36.42 9.52 3.75
N ASP A 202 35.27 10.13 3.43
CA ASP A 202 35.23 11.29 2.54
C ASP A 202 35.69 12.54 3.30
N LYS A 203 36.92 12.96 2.98
CA LYS A 203 37.41 14.31 3.25
C LYS A 203 36.77 15.28 2.26
N GLU A 204 36.09 16.28 2.80
CA GLU A 204 35.80 17.54 2.13
C GLU A 204 37.12 18.20 1.70
N ASP A 205 37.24 18.57 0.43
CA ASP A 205 38.19 19.60 0.03
C ASP A 205 37.60 20.44 -1.11
N ASP A 206 37.41 21.71 -0.79
CA ASP A 206 37.12 22.82 -1.69
C ASP A 206 38.15 22.91 -2.81
N ARG A 207 37.69 23.16 -4.05
CA ARG A 207 38.43 23.99 -5.00
C ARG A 207 37.54 24.49 -6.13
N MET A 208 37.30 25.79 -6.09
CA MET A 208 36.91 26.60 -7.24
C MET A 208 38.00 26.59 -8.32
N GLY A 209 37.59 26.65 -9.59
CA GLY A 209 38.49 26.84 -10.72
C GLY A 209 37.71 27.13 -12.01
N GLU A 210 37.70 28.39 -12.39
CA GLU A 210 37.13 28.98 -13.61
C GLU A 210 37.91 28.62 -14.89
N GLY A 211 37.22 28.75 -16.04
CA GLY A 211 37.81 28.93 -17.39
C GLY A 211 38.21 27.62 -18.09
N ASN A 212 38.02 27.43 -19.39
CA ASN A 212 37.91 28.39 -20.47
C ASN A 212 37.31 27.72 -21.73
N ASP A 213 36.74 28.56 -22.59
CA ASP A 213 36.33 28.31 -23.98
C ASP A 213 37.36 27.53 -24.80
N SER A 214 36.89 26.67 -25.70
CA SER A 214 37.35 26.61 -27.10
C SER A 214 36.47 25.69 -27.96
N THR A 215 35.80 26.36 -28.89
CA THR A 215 35.25 25.89 -30.17
C THR A 215 36.08 24.85 -30.91
N SER A 216 35.42 23.85 -31.52
CA SER A 216 35.68 23.49 -32.92
C SER A 216 34.53 22.71 -33.55
N ASP A 217 34.07 23.25 -34.67
CA ASP A 217 33.17 22.65 -35.65
C ASP A 217 33.72 21.32 -36.19
N ASN A 218 32.82 20.40 -36.51
CA ASN A 218 32.86 19.70 -37.81
C ASN A 218 31.49 19.14 -38.18
N SER A 219 30.93 19.71 -39.25
CA SER A 219 29.82 19.16 -40.03
C SER A 219 30.32 18.01 -40.91
N ALA A 220 29.51 16.95 -41.10
CA ALA A 220 29.20 16.38 -42.42
C ALA A 220 28.35 15.09 -42.37
N MET A 221 27.28 15.10 -43.18
CA MET A 221 26.82 14.03 -44.09
C MET A 221 25.97 12.85 -43.57
N LEU A 222 24.65 13.03 -43.71
CA LEU A 222 23.67 12.25 -44.50
C LEU A 222 23.92 10.74 -44.75
N SER A 223 22.99 9.88 -44.31
CA SER A 223 22.00 9.16 -45.17
C SER A 223 21.19 8.07 -44.42
N PRO A 224 20.02 7.64 -44.94
CA PRO A 224 18.91 7.07 -44.15
C PRO A 224 18.71 5.55 -44.34
N THR A 225 18.07 4.88 -43.37
CA THR A 225 17.48 3.52 -43.55
C THR A 225 16.47 3.20 -42.41
N PRO A 226 15.58 2.18 -42.52
CA PRO A 226 14.17 2.35 -42.90
C PRO A 226 13.17 1.97 -41.80
N THR A 227 11.95 2.44 -41.98
CA THR A 227 10.73 2.20 -41.20
C THR A 227 10.29 0.72 -41.23
N PRO A 228 9.90 0.10 -40.11
CA PRO A 228 9.14 -1.15 -40.12
C PRO A 228 7.64 -0.88 -40.27
N GLN A 229 7.03 -1.56 -41.24
CA GLN A 229 5.59 -1.60 -41.51
C GLN A 229 4.83 -2.33 -40.40
N SER A 230 3.71 -1.76 -39.94
CA SER A 230 2.73 -2.43 -39.08
C SER A 230 1.79 -3.31 -39.90
N PRO A 231 1.49 -4.56 -39.50
CA PRO A 231 0.35 -5.29 -40.03
C PRO A 231 -0.95 -4.74 -39.45
N SER A 232 -1.90 -4.47 -40.34
CA SER A 232 -3.28 -4.08 -40.06
C SER A 232 -4.12 -5.33 -39.83
N ASP A 233 -4.50 -5.61 -38.58
CA ASP A 233 -5.49 -6.64 -38.26
C ASP A 233 -6.89 -6.00 -38.09
N GLN A 234 -7.80 -6.34 -39.00
CA GLN A 234 -9.24 -6.12 -38.85
C GLN A 234 -9.84 -7.22 -37.93
N PRO A 235 -10.81 -6.90 -37.06
CA PRO A 235 -11.44 -7.89 -36.20
C PRO A 235 -12.58 -8.60 -36.93
N THR A 236 -12.46 -9.91 -37.13
CA THR A 236 -13.61 -10.79 -37.37
C THR A 236 -14.31 -11.06 -36.04
N SER A 237 -15.49 -10.48 -35.86
CA SER A 237 -16.40 -10.74 -34.75
C SER A 237 -17.02 -12.13 -34.89
N HIS A 238 -16.54 -13.08 -34.09
CA HIS A 238 -17.28 -14.28 -33.72
C HIS A 238 -17.63 -14.15 -32.24
N ASP A 239 -18.90 -13.83 -31.96
CA ASP A 239 -19.47 -13.83 -30.62
C ASP A 239 -19.61 -15.27 -30.13
N ASP A 240 -18.62 -15.73 -29.37
CA ASP A 240 -18.65 -17.00 -28.65
C ASP A 240 -19.19 -16.73 -27.23
N PRO A 241 -20.36 -17.27 -26.84
CA PRO A 241 -21.04 -16.97 -25.57
C PRO A 241 -20.37 -17.58 -24.33
N ASN A 242 -19.12 -18.05 -24.45
CA ASN A 242 -18.33 -18.65 -23.38
C ASN A 242 -16.99 -17.93 -23.13
N THR A 243 -16.85 -16.69 -23.61
CA THR A 243 -15.67 -15.87 -23.35
C THR A 243 -15.66 -15.44 -21.89
N SER A 244 -14.87 -16.17 -21.08
CA SER A 244 -14.58 -15.89 -19.68
C SER A 244 -14.31 -14.40 -19.45
N LYS A 245 -14.78 -13.86 -18.33
CA LYS A 245 -14.52 -12.47 -17.92
C LYS A 245 -13.00 -12.23 -17.80
N ASN A 246 -12.37 -11.82 -18.89
CA ASN A 246 -10.93 -11.52 -18.95
C ASN A 246 -10.58 -10.18 -18.30
N PHE A 247 -11.60 -9.46 -17.77
CA PHE A 247 -11.46 -8.13 -17.22
C PHE A 247 -12.30 -7.95 -15.95
N MET A 248 -11.80 -7.10 -15.07
CA MET A 248 -12.50 -6.60 -13.88
C MET A 248 -12.65 -5.07 -13.98
N THR A 249 -13.64 -4.48 -13.35
CA THR A 249 -13.80 -3.01 -13.27
C THR A 249 -14.13 -2.62 -11.85
N PHE A 250 -13.42 -1.63 -11.30
CA PHE A 250 -13.72 -1.08 -9.98
C PHE A 250 -14.70 0.08 -10.12
N THR A 251 -15.93 -0.13 -9.65
CA THR A 251 -16.95 0.91 -9.55
C THR A 251 -16.70 1.82 -8.36
N ASN A 252 -17.35 2.99 -8.33
CA ASN A 252 -17.35 3.84 -7.14
C ASN A 252 -18.11 3.13 -6.00
N PRO A 253 -17.44 2.69 -4.92
CA PRO A 253 -18.11 1.97 -3.84
C PRO A 253 -19.03 2.88 -3.04
N PHE A 254 -18.83 4.21 -3.00
CA PHE A 254 -19.76 5.12 -2.32
C PHE A 254 -21.12 5.22 -3.01
N ALA A 255 -21.21 4.81 -4.28
CA ALA A 255 -22.49 4.69 -4.98
C ALA A 255 -23.22 3.37 -4.68
N ASN A 256 -22.58 2.43 -3.96
CA ASN A 256 -23.13 1.12 -3.63
C ASN A 256 -22.82 0.78 -2.16
N SER A 257 -23.78 1.00 -1.27
CA SER A 257 -23.60 0.78 0.18
C SER A 257 -23.19 -0.65 0.52
N VAL A 258 -23.66 -1.66 -0.23
CA VAL A 258 -23.30 -3.07 0.01
C VAL A 258 -21.82 -3.31 -0.31
N GLU A 259 -21.33 -2.76 -1.42
CA GLU A 259 -19.91 -2.84 -1.80
C GLU A 259 -19.04 -2.08 -0.78
N LEU A 260 -19.47 -0.88 -0.37
CA LEU A 260 -18.78 -0.07 0.63
C LEU A 260 -18.67 -0.79 1.97
N ASP A 261 -19.76 -1.36 2.47
CA ASP A 261 -19.77 -2.10 3.73
C ASP A 261 -18.89 -3.34 3.66
N THR A 262 -18.92 -4.05 2.53
CA THR A 262 -18.06 -5.21 2.29
C THR A 262 -16.58 -4.82 2.33
N LEU A 263 -16.21 -3.71 1.67
CA LEU A 263 -14.85 -3.17 1.73
C LEU A 263 -14.46 -2.78 3.16
N LYS A 264 -15.31 -2.04 3.88
CA LYS A 264 -15.04 -1.62 5.25
C LYS A 264 -14.81 -2.82 6.19
N ARG A 265 -15.62 -3.87 6.08
CA ARG A 265 -15.39 -5.11 6.83
C ARG A 265 -14.04 -5.74 6.47
N SER A 266 -13.69 -5.74 5.19
CA SER A 266 -12.40 -6.26 4.74
C SER A 266 -11.21 -5.48 5.32
N PHE A 267 -11.36 -4.18 5.64
CA PHE A 267 -10.30 -3.37 6.24
C PHE A 267 -10.04 -3.75 7.70
N ALA A 268 -11.10 -4.01 8.47
CA ALA A 268 -11.00 -4.24 9.90
C ALA A 268 -10.34 -5.58 10.28
N VAL A 269 -10.32 -6.54 9.35
CA VAL A 269 -9.70 -7.87 9.57
C VAL A 269 -8.21 -7.89 9.23
N GLN A 270 -7.65 -6.78 8.74
CA GLN A 270 -6.27 -6.73 8.27
C GLN A 270 -5.26 -6.60 9.42
N PRO A 271 -4.03 -7.12 9.25
CA PRO A 271 -2.97 -7.02 10.27
C PRO A 271 -2.66 -5.58 10.68
N ASN A 272 -2.68 -4.64 9.73
CA ASN A 272 -2.42 -3.22 10.01
C ASN A 272 -3.47 -2.56 10.91
N TRP A 273 -4.75 -2.98 10.81
CA TRP A 273 -5.82 -2.53 11.68
C TRP A 273 -5.56 -2.97 13.12
N LYS A 274 -5.29 -4.27 13.29
CA LYS A 274 -4.97 -4.85 14.60
C LYS A 274 -3.75 -4.18 15.22
N ALA A 275 -2.67 -4.01 14.46
CA ALA A 275 -1.47 -3.34 14.92
C ALA A 275 -1.77 -1.91 15.41
N SER A 276 -2.67 -1.19 14.73
CA SER A 276 -3.02 0.18 15.12
C SER A 276 -3.74 0.24 16.45
N VAL A 277 -4.69 -0.68 16.65
CA VAL A 277 -5.41 -0.79 17.91
C VAL A 277 -4.46 -1.17 19.04
N MET A 278 -3.52 -2.11 18.78
CA MET A 278 -2.52 -2.52 19.75
C MET A 278 -1.53 -1.40 20.10
N GLU A 279 -1.13 -0.56 19.16
CA GLU A 279 -0.21 0.55 19.43
C GLU A 279 -0.87 1.75 20.11
N GLY A 280 -2.16 1.99 19.86
CA GLY A 280 -2.86 3.19 20.32
C GLY A 280 -3.59 3.05 21.66
N GLU A 281 -3.70 1.84 22.22
CA GLU A 281 -4.36 1.58 23.50
C GLU A 281 -3.37 1.34 24.64
N SER A 282 -3.77 1.71 25.86
CA SER A 282 -3.08 1.30 27.08
C SER A 282 -3.46 -0.14 27.43
N TRP A 283 -2.50 -1.06 27.40
CA TRP A 283 -2.73 -2.49 27.75
C TRP A 283 -2.49 -2.80 29.22
N GLU A 284 -2.58 -1.80 30.09
CA GLU A 284 -2.53 -1.98 31.53
C GLU A 284 -3.85 -2.58 32.04
N GLY A 285 -3.76 -3.49 33.02
CA GLY A 285 -4.92 -4.15 33.63
C GLY A 285 -4.85 -5.68 33.55
N SER A 286 -5.97 -6.34 33.87
CA SER A 286 -6.05 -7.80 33.77
C SER A 286 -6.19 -8.26 32.31
N ALA A 287 -5.92 -9.53 32.04
CA ALA A 287 -6.14 -10.12 30.73
C ALA A 287 -7.61 -9.99 30.26
N VAL A 288 -8.57 -10.07 31.19
CA VAL A 288 -10.01 -9.91 30.90
C VAL A 288 -10.31 -8.46 30.48
N ASP A 289 -9.74 -7.48 31.18
CA ASP A 289 -9.90 -6.07 30.85
C ASP A 289 -9.32 -5.76 29.47
N ASN A 290 -8.16 -6.34 29.16
CA ASN A 290 -7.50 -6.18 27.87
C ASN A 290 -8.30 -6.84 26.74
N ILE A 291 -8.86 -8.03 26.94
CA ILE A 291 -9.77 -8.65 25.96
C ILE A 291 -11.00 -7.76 25.72
N ALA A 292 -11.58 -7.20 26.78
CA ALA A 292 -12.72 -6.29 26.67
C ALA A 292 -12.36 -4.97 25.97
N LYS A 293 -11.17 -4.39 26.21
CA LYS A 293 -10.63 -3.24 25.47
C LYS A 293 -10.53 -3.56 23.98
N TYR A 294 -9.88 -4.66 23.62
CA TYR A 294 -9.70 -5.03 22.21
C TYR A 294 -11.03 -5.22 21.48
N ARG A 295 -11.99 -5.94 22.08
CA ARG A 295 -13.30 -6.21 21.48
C ARG A 295 -14.14 -4.94 21.25
N ARG A 296 -13.93 -3.87 22.02
CA ARG A 296 -14.58 -2.57 21.78
C ARG A 296 -14.07 -1.88 20.52
N HIS A 297 -12.81 -2.09 20.17
CA HIS A 297 -12.14 -1.41 19.05
C HIS A 297 -12.18 -2.19 17.74
N VAL A 298 -12.55 -3.47 17.77
CA VAL A 298 -12.73 -4.32 16.58
C VAL A 298 -14.13 -4.95 16.59
N PRO A 299 -15.19 -4.15 16.32
CA PRO A 299 -16.58 -4.61 16.45
C PRO A 299 -16.94 -5.75 15.48
N ILE A 300 -16.25 -5.80 14.34
CA ILE A 300 -16.61 -6.62 13.17
C ILE A 300 -16.39 -8.13 13.40
N LEU A 301 -15.61 -8.53 14.40
CA LEU A 301 -15.39 -9.95 14.72
C LEU A 301 -16.49 -10.57 15.61
N ASN A 302 -17.41 -9.77 16.15
CA ASN A 302 -18.43 -10.28 17.08
C ASN A 302 -19.66 -10.89 16.38
N GLU A 303 -19.97 -10.48 15.14
CA GLU A 303 -21.12 -11.02 14.42
C GLU A 303 -20.88 -12.47 13.93
N ASP A 304 -19.65 -12.80 13.51
CA ASP A 304 -19.31 -14.14 13.03
C ASP A 304 -19.21 -15.20 14.14
N LEU A 305 -18.93 -14.79 15.39
CA LEU A 305 -18.93 -15.71 16.54
C LEU A 305 -20.34 -16.11 16.98
N ASN A 306 -21.35 -15.27 16.74
CA ASN A 306 -22.74 -15.62 17.04
C ASN A 306 -23.38 -16.57 16.01
N VAL A 307 -22.82 -16.65 14.79
CA VAL A 307 -23.31 -17.58 13.75
C VAL A 307 -22.81 -19.01 13.98
N MET A 308 -21.65 -19.19 14.62
CA MET A 308 -21.14 -20.52 14.99
C MET A 308 -21.69 -21.06 16.32
N GLY A 309 -22.41 -20.25 17.09
CA GLY A 309 -23.02 -20.65 18.36
C GLY A 309 -24.46 -21.19 18.27
N ASN A 310 -25.13 -21.05 17.12
CA ASN A 310 -26.53 -21.42 16.92
C ASN A 310 -26.72 -22.49 15.83
N LYS A 311 -25.98 -23.59 15.95
CA LYS A 311 -26.40 -24.88 15.36
C LYS A 311 -26.53 -25.87 16.51
N GLU A 312 -27.70 -25.84 17.15
CA GLU A 312 -28.22 -26.97 17.92
C GLU A 312 -28.62 -28.12 16.96
#